data_AF-A0A1G1PXG0-F1
#
_entry.id   AF-A0A1G1PXG0-F1
#
_cell.length_a   1.000
_cell.length_b   1.000
_cell.length_c   1.000
_cell.angle_alpha   90.00
_cell.angle_beta   90.00
_cell.angle_gamma   90.00
#
_symmetry.space_group_name_H-M   'P 1'
#
loop_
_entity.id
_entity.type
_entity.pdbx_description
1 polymer ?
#
loop_
_entity_poly.entity_id
_entity_poly.type
_entity_poly.pdbx_seq_one_letter_code
_entity_poly.pdbx_strand_id
1 'polypeptide(L)'
;MFGIFIFYNMNTQEFTELAHKFKPALKRISAKRRFLGFIDADDLCQEALINLWKRSKNGEFQDKTVSYIIRSCYFHIQNYIRTHKVRADMLSLEEPVAYNAEGSFCLKDIVVDESGFFFDKLNSRLIVNEMMNNGLKKKEKDVLCFLYQGLSLRETARRLGMSHVGVLKIKKKISLKYAAKYYR
;
A
#
# COMPACT_ATOMS: atom_id res chain seq x y z
N MET A 1 37.67 -28.13 9.87
CA MET A 1 36.99 -29.40 9.57
C MET A 1 35.73 -29.08 8.76
N PHE A 2 35.79 -29.22 7.43
CA PHE A 2 34.69 -28.86 6.53
C PHE A 2 33.74 -30.05 6.38
N GLY A 3 32.65 -30.05 7.15
CA GLY A 3 31.60 -31.07 7.05
C GLY A 3 30.70 -30.81 5.85
N ILE A 4 30.60 -31.80 4.97
CA ILE A 4 29.59 -31.95 3.92
C ILE A 4 28.33 -32.49 4.59
N PHE A 5 27.15 -31.93 4.30
CA PHE A 5 25.90 -32.35 4.93
C PHE A 5 24.96 -33.05 3.95
N ILE A 6 24.25 -34.06 4.45
CA ILE A 6 23.20 -34.79 3.75
C ILE A 6 21.88 -34.44 4.44
N PHE A 7 20.97 -33.77 3.73
CA PHE A 7 19.65 -33.37 4.24
C PHE A 7 18.55 -34.05 3.41
N TYR A 8 18.08 -35.22 3.85
CA TYR A 8 16.92 -35.89 3.26
C TYR A 8 15.88 -36.10 4.36
N ASN A 9 14.65 -35.63 4.16
CA ASN A 9 13.55 -35.77 5.13
C ASN A 9 13.87 -35.28 6.56
N MET A 10 14.46 -34.07 6.69
CA MET A 10 14.77 -33.53 8.02
C MET A 10 13.53 -33.46 8.92
N ASN A 11 13.61 -34.12 10.06
CA ASN A 11 12.61 -33.98 11.12
C ASN A 11 12.86 -32.70 11.95
N THR A 12 11.91 -32.34 12.80
CA THR A 12 11.97 -31.10 13.61
C THR A 12 13.20 -31.04 14.52
N GLN A 13 13.65 -32.20 15.02
CA GLN A 13 14.76 -32.30 15.96
C GLN A 13 16.12 -32.10 15.27
N GLU A 14 16.32 -32.72 14.10
CA GLU A 14 17.51 -32.53 13.25
C GLU A 14 17.67 -31.08 12.80
N PHE A 15 16.57 -30.42 12.46
CA PHE A 15 16.64 -29.00 12.15
C PHE A 15 16.96 -28.15 13.38
N THR A 16 16.48 -28.52 14.57
CA THR A 16 16.77 -27.74 15.78
C THR A 16 18.28 -27.72 16.04
N GLU A 17 18.96 -28.85 15.89
CA GLU A 17 20.42 -28.94 15.97
C GLU A 17 21.11 -28.10 14.89
N LEU A 18 20.62 -28.17 13.66
CA LEU A 18 21.11 -27.37 12.55
C LEU A 18 20.93 -25.86 12.82
N ALA A 19 19.75 -25.46 13.25
CA ALA A 19 19.44 -24.09 13.62
C ALA A 19 20.37 -23.61 14.73
N HIS A 20 20.59 -24.40 15.79
CA HIS A 20 21.55 -24.08 16.84
C HIS A 20 22.97 -23.86 16.30
N LYS A 21 23.42 -24.70 15.36
CA LYS A 21 24.74 -24.58 14.73
C LYS A 21 24.89 -23.31 13.89
N PHE A 22 23.88 -22.95 13.10
CA PHE A 22 23.96 -21.82 12.17
C PHE A 22 23.54 -20.48 12.79
N LYS A 23 22.70 -20.48 13.83
CA LYS A 23 22.13 -19.28 14.46
C LYS A 23 23.17 -18.22 14.86
N PRO A 24 24.36 -18.55 15.44
CA PRO A 24 25.39 -17.53 15.73
C PRO A 24 25.94 -16.84 14.47
N ALA A 25 26.07 -17.56 13.36
CA ALA A 25 26.49 -16.98 12.09
C ALA A 25 25.36 -16.14 11.46
N LEU A 26 24.12 -16.63 11.53
CA LEU A 26 22.93 -15.93 11.03
C LEU A 26 22.69 -14.62 11.79
N LYS A 27 22.77 -14.63 13.13
CA LYS A 27 22.71 -13.40 13.94
C LYS A 27 23.76 -12.38 13.53
N ARG A 28 25.00 -12.81 13.27
CA ARG A 28 26.08 -11.90 12.83
C ARG A 28 25.80 -11.26 11.47
N ILE A 29 25.25 -12.00 10.51
CA ILE A 29 24.93 -11.43 9.18
C ILE A 29 23.68 -10.55 9.23
N SER A 30 22.70 -10.86 10.10
CA SER A 30 21.51 -10.03 10.32
C SER A 30 21.83 -8.73 11.06
N ALA A 31 22.68 -8.77 12.09
CA ALA A 31 23.06 -7.60 12.87
C ALA A 31 23.89 -6.56 12.09
N LYS A 32 24.60 -6.97 11.03
CA LYS A 32 25.36 -6.06 10.15
C LYS A 32 24.48 -5.22 9.21
N ARG A 33 23.17 -5.19 9.42
CA ARG A 33 22.20 -4.53 8.55
C ARG A 33 21.43 -3.46 9.30
N ARG A 34 21.26 -2.31 8.63
CA ARG A 34 20.45 -1.20 9.10
C ARG A 34 18.99 -1.68 9.18
N PHE A 35 18.37 -1.49 10.34
CA PHE A 35 16.95 -1.68 10.61
C PHE A 35 16.11 -1.11 9.44
N LEU A 36 15.14 -1.88 8.95
CA LEU A 36 14.25 -1.44 7.87
C LEU A 36 12.92 -0.98 8.46
N GLY A 37 12.93 0.19 9.09
CA GLY A 37 11.77 0.68 9.84
C GLY A 37 11.49 -0.25 11.02
N PHE A 38 10.48 -1.10 10.89
CA PHE A 38 10.04 -2.05 11.91
C PHE A 38 10.74 -3.41 11.87
N ILE A 39 11.50 -3.73 10.81
CA ILE A 39 12.19 -5.03 10.71
C ILE A 39 13.55 -4.93 11.39
N ASP A 40 13.74 -5.73 12.44
CA ASP A 40 14.95 -5.76 13.24
C ASP A 40 15.91 -6.91 12.90
N ALA A 41 17.03 -6.97 13.62
CA ALA A 41 18.04 -8.01 13.38
C ALA A 41 17.57 -9.42 13.76
N ASP A 42 16.69 -9.55 14.75
CA ASP A 42 16.13 -10.83 15.16
C ASP A 42 15.07 -11.29 14.14
N ASP A 43 14.25 -10.40 13.60
CA ASP A 43 13.34 -10.68 12.47
C ASP A 43 14.11 -11.18 11.25
N LEU A 44 15.18 -10.49 10.85
CA LEU A 44 16.03 -10.92 9.74
C LEU A 44 16.70 -12.28 10.03
N CYS A 45 17.05 -12.56 11.28
CA CYS A 45 17.57 -13.86 11.69
C CYS A 45 16.50 -14.95 11.58
N GLN A 46 15.26 -14.67 11.94
CA GLN A 46 14.14 -15.60 11.79
C GLN A 46 13.87 -15.90 10.32
N GLU A 47 13.82 -14.88 9.46
CA GLU A 47 13.65 -15.06 8.01
C GLU A 47 14.75 -15.93 7.40
N ALA A 48 16.00 -15.74 7.84
CA ALA A 48 17.11 -16.59 7.43
C ALA A 48 16.95 -18.05 7.88
N LEU A 49 16.45 -18.29 9.09
CA LEU A 49 16.15 -19.63 9.61
C LEU A 49 14.99 -20.29 8.86
N ILE A 50 13.94 -19.53 8.53
CA ILE A 50 12.81 -20.02 7.71
C ILE A 50 13.31 -20.41 6.31
N ASN A 51 14.17 -19.60 5.70
CA ASN A 51 14.79 -19.94 4.43
C ASN A 51 15.64 -21.20 4.51
N LEU A 52 16.46 -21.30 5.56
CA LEU A 52 17.28 -22.47 5.84
C LEU A 52 16.42 -23.73 5.96
N TRP A 53 15.33 -23.69 6.75
CA TRP A 53 14.38 -24.79 6.88
C TRP A 53 13.82 -25.24 5.53
N LYS A 54 13.22 -24.29 4.79
CA LYS A 54 12.52 -24.58 3.53
C LYS A 54 13.46 -25.26 2.52
N ARG A 55 14.66 -24.72 2.37
CA ARG A 55 15.64 -25.18 1.38
C ARG A 55 16.34 -26.46 1.81
N SER A 56 16.62 -26.63 3.10
CA SER A 56 17.11 -27.90 3.64
C SER A 56 16.07 -29.02 3.46
N LYS A 57 14.78 -28.75 3.69
CA LYS A 57 13.70 -29.73 3.47
C LYS A 57 13.60 -30.17 2.01
N ASN A 58 13.90 -29.26 1.08
CA ASN A 58 13.95 -29.54 -0.36
C ASN A 58 15.26 -30.20 -0.82
N GLY A 59 16.19 -30.51 0.09
CA GLY A 59 17.49 -31.10 -0.24
C GLY A 59 18.48 -30.15 -0.92
N GLU A 60 18.19 -28.85 -1.01
CA GLU A 60 19.00 -27.88 -1.77
C GLU A 60 20.41 -27.65 -1.19
N PHE A 61 20.60 -27.98 0.09
CA PHE A 61 21.88 -27.87 0.78
C PHE A 61 22.64 -29.19 0.89
N GLN A 62 22.15 -30.25 0.22
CA GLN A 62 22.88 -31.49 0.11
C GLN A 62 24.25 -31.24 -0.54
N ASP A 63 25.27 -31.79 0.09
CA ASP A 63 26.68 -31.69 -0.29
C ASP A 63 27.24 -30.26 -0.35
N LYS A 64 26.59 -29.31 0.32
CA LYS A 64 27.08 -27.93 0.40
C LYS A 64 27.90 -27.71 1.66
N THR A 65 28.93 -26.86 1.53
CA THR A 65 29.75 -26.45 2.66
C THR A 65 28.99 -25.49 3.56
N VAL A 66 29.35 -25.45 4.85
CA VAL A 66 28.85 -24.46 5.81
C VAL A 66 28.95 -23.03 5.28
N SER A 67 30.10 -22.68 4.68
CA SER A 67 30.34 -21.36 4.11
C SER A 67 29.38 -21.03 2.97
N TYR A 68 29.06 -22.01 2.12
CA TYR A 68 28.07 -21.84 1.05
C TYR A 68 26.68 -21.58 1.61
N ILE A 69 26.24 -22.38 2.59
CA ILE A 69 24.92 -22.26 3.22
C ILE A 69 24.75 -20.88 3.87
N ILE A 70 25.74 -20.43 4.65
CA ILE A 70 25.73 -19.09 5.29
C ILE A 70 25.65 -17.99 4.22
N ARG A 71 26.43 -18.11 3.14
CA ARG A 71 26.44 -17.13 2.05
C ARG A 71 25.11 -17.12 1.29
N SER A 72 24.46 -18.27 1.16
CA SER A 72 23.11 -18.38 0.60
C SER A 72 22.08 -17.64 1.46
N CYS A 73 22.10 -17.85 2.77
CA CYS A 73 21.24 -17.14 3.71
C CYS A 73 21.51 -15.63 3.69
N TYR A 74 22.77 -15.22 3.57
CA TYR A 74 23.13 -13.81 3.42
C TYR A 74 22.47 -13.15 2.20
N PHE A 75 22.53 -13.80 1.03
CA PHE A 75 21.89 -13.26 -0.18
C PHE A 75 20.37 -13.27 -0.08
N HIS A 76 19.79 -14.27 0.60
CA HIS A 76 18.37 -14.29 0.90
C HIS A 76 17.95 -13.07 1.73
N ILE A 77 18.66 -12.78 2.82
CA ILE A 77 18.42 -11.58 3.65
C ILE A 77 18.55 -10.30 2.80
N GLN A 78 19.55 -10.20 1.92
CA GLN A 78 19.69 -9.04 1.03
C GLN A 78 18.46 -8.85 0.14
N ASN A 79 17.96 -9.93 -0.45
CA ASN A 79 16.79 -9.86 -1.31
C ASN A 79 15.50 -9.57 -0.52
N TYR A 80 15.36 -10.15 0.68
CA TYR A 80 14.26 -9.87 1.58
C TYR A 80 14.22 -8.38 1.92
N ILE A 81 15.35 -7.82 2.36
CA ILE A 81 15.53 -6.39 2.61
C ILE A 81 15.13 -5.56 1.39
N ARG A 82 15.64 -5.90 0.20
CA ARG A 82 15.35 -5.15 -1.03
C ARG A 82 13.86 -5.13 -1.39
N THR A 83 13.14 -6.21 -1.14
CA THR A 83 11.74 -6.40 -1.54
C THR A 83 10.75 -5.91 -0.49
N HIS A 84 11.13 -5.92 0.79
CA HIS A 84 10.27 -5.56 1.92
C HIS A 84 10.66 -4.23 2.56
N LYS A 85 11.71 -3.56 2.07
CA LYS A 85 12.03 -2.19 2.49
C LYS A 85 10.84 -1.30 2.17
N VAL A 86 10.12 -0.89 3.20
CA VAL A 86 9.17 0.21 3.12
C VAL A 86 9.96 1.45 2.73
N ARG A 87 9.62 2.04 1.58
CA ARG A 87 10.27 3.24 1.05
C ARG A 87 9.74 4.53 1.68
N ALA A 88 8.76 4.43 2.57
CA ALA A 88 8.19 5.54 3.29
C ALA A 88 8.77 5.56 4.70
N ASP A 89 9.28 6.71 5.12
CA ASP A 89 9.59 6.97 6.52
C ASP A 89 8.25 6.99 7.28
N MET A 90 7.97 5.91 8.01
CA MET A 90 6.80 5.86 8.89
C MET A 90 7.12 6.63 10.16
N LEU A 91 6.38 7.71 10.40
CA LEU A 91 6.41 8.46 11.65
C LEU A 91 5.29 7.98 12.56
N SER A 92 5.55 7.94 13.86
CA SER A 92 4.51 7.62 14.83
C SER A 92 3.62 8.83 15.00
N LEU A 93 2.31 8.65 14.96
CA LEU A 93 1.37 9.74 15.27
C LEU A 93 1.47 10.21 16.73
N GLU A 94 2.03 9.38 17.60
CA GLU A 94 2.32 9.68 19.01
C GLU A 94 3.70 10.33 19.19
N GLU A 95 4.44 10.58 18.10
CA GLU A 95 5.74 11.24 18.18
C GLU A 95 5.54 12.73 18.56
N PRO A 96 6.22 13.20 19.63
CA PRO A 96 6.07 14.58 20.10
C PRO A 96 6.76 15.54 19.14
N VAL A 97 6.01 16.52 18.66
CA VAL A 97 6.47 17.56 17.72
C VAL A 97 6.87 18.84 18.45
N ALA A 98 6.28 19.09 19.62
CA ALA A 98 6.62 20.20 20.50
C ALA A 98 6.35 19.86 21.97
N TYR A 99 7.03 20.55 22.87
CA TYR A 99 6.80 20.48 24.31
C TYR A 99 6.31 21.84 24.81
N ASN A 100 5.24 21.86 25.59
CA ASN A 100 4.73 23.05 26.27
C ASN A 100 4.64 22.80 27.78
N ALA A 101 4.19 23.79 28.55
CA ALA A 101 4.06 23.70 30.02
C ALA A 101 3.02 22.67 30.48
N GLU A 102 2.15 22.20 29.58
CA GLU A 102 1.01 21.31 29.86
C GLU A 102 1.24 19.87 29.37
N GLY A 103 2.31 19.62 28.59
CA GLY A 103 2.67 18.31 28.08
C GLY A 103 3.35 18.34 26.70
N SER A 104 3.31 17.19 26.02
CA SER A 104 3.81 17.04 24.65
C SER A 104 2.68 17.14 23.64
N PHE A 105 2.90 17.87 22.55
CA PHE A 105 1.99 17.97 21.41
C PHE A 105 2.44 16.98 20.32
N CYS A 106 1.58 16.06 19.90
CA CYS A 106 1.95 14.96 19.01
C CYS A 106 1.46 15.18 17.56
N LEU A 107 1.98 14.39 16.61
CA LEU A 107 1.57 14.48 15.20
C LEU A 107 0.07 14.27 14.99
N LYS A 108 -0.57 13.38 15.76
CA LYS A 108 -2.02 13.14 15.70
C LYS A 108 -2.86 14.40 15.96
N ASP A 109 -2.34 15.34 16.75
CA ASP A 109 -3.06 16.55 17.15
C ASP A 109 -3.01 17.62 16.04
N ILE A 110 -2.10 17.47 15.08
CA ILE A 110 -1.90 18.38 13.94
C ILE A 110 -2.62 17.86 12.70
N VAL A 111 -2.68 16.55 12.50
CA VAL A 111 -3.24 15.95 11.28
C VAL A 111 -4.75 16.16 11.24
N VAL A 112 -5.22 16.97 10.29
CA VAL A 112 -6.64 17.30 10.10
C VAL A 112 -7.34 16.17 9.34
N ASP A 113 -8.53 15.79 9.80
CA ASP A 113 -9.43 14.91 9.05
C ASP A 113 -10.12 15.68 7.90
N GLU A 114 -9.59 15.52 6.69
CA GLU A 114 -10.16 16.12 5.47
C GLU A 114 -11.52 15.51 5.06
N SER A 115 -11.93 14.38 5.66
CA SER A 115 -13.20 13.73 5.32
C SER A 115 -14.43 14.47 5.88
N GLY A 116 -14.18 15.45 6.75
CA GLY A 116 -15.13 16.13 7.62
C GLY A 116 -15.74 17.44 7.12
N PHE A 117 -15.54 17.85 5.86
CA PHE A 117 -16.26 19.03 5.34
C PHE A 117 -17.72 18.66 5.03
N PHE A 118 -18.51 18.44 6.07
CA PHE A 118 -19.96 18.25 6.00
C PHE A 118 -20.63 19.39 5.22
N PHE A 119 -20.13 20.62 5.38
CA PHE A 119 -20.55 21.78 4.61
C PHE A 119 -20.27 21.64 3.11
N ASP A 120 -19.16 21.04 2.69
CA ASP A 120 -18.88 20.80 1.25
C ASP A 120 -19.81 19.74 0.67
N LYS A 121 -20.11 18.69 1.44
CA LYS A 121 -21.10 17.66 1.05
C LYS A 121 -22.51 18.25 0.96
N LEU A 122 -22.89 19.10 1.92
CA LEU A 122 -24.18 19.82 1.89
C LEU A 122 -24.25 20.78 0.71
N ASN A 123 -23.23 21.60 0.50
CA ASN A 123 -23.16 22.56 -0.59
C ASN A 123 -23.28 21.86 -1.94
N SER A 124 -22.55 20.76 -2.13
CA SER A 124 -22.64 19.92 -3.34
C SER A 124 -24.06 19.40 -3.59
N ARG A 125 -24.75 18.91 -2.55
CA ARG A 125 -26.15 18.46 -2.67
C ARG A 125 -27.12 19.60 -2.99
N LEU A 126 -26.95 20.76 -2.37
CA LEU A 126 -27.77 21.94 -2.64
C LEU A 126 -27.62 22.42 -4.09
N ILE A 127 -26.38 22.48 -4.60
CA ILE A 127 -26.09 22.85 -6.00
C ILE A 127 -26.75 21.85 -6.96
N VAL A 128 -26.61 20.55 -6.72
CA VAL A 128 -27.24 19.52 -7.57
C VAL A 128 -28.77 19.62 -7.52
N ASN A 129 -29.37 19.84 -6.35
CA ASN A 129 -30.81 20.02 -6.23
C ASN A 129 -31.30 21.27 -6.98
N GLU A 130 -30.55 22.37 -6.91
CA GLU A 130 -30.86 23.59 -7.65
C GLU A 130 -30.79 23.38 -9.17
N MET A 131 -29.74 22.69 -9.64
CA MET A 131 -29.60 22.28 -11.05
C MET A 131 -30.79 21.44 -11.51
N MET A 132 -31.19 20.46 -10.69
CA MET A 132 -32.23 19.49 -11.03
C MET A 132 -33.64 20.05 -10.91
N ASN A 133 -33.91 21.05 -10.07
CA ASN A 133 -35.25 21.60 -9.90
C ASN A 133 -35.51 22.77 -10.87
N ASN A 134 -34.64 23.79 -10.87
CA ASN A 134 -34.92 25.07 -11.53
C ASN A 134 -33.90 25.43 -12.62
N GLY A 135 -32.87 24.60 -12.77
CA GLY A 135 -31.67 24.94 -13.53
C GLY A 135 -31.59 24.40 -14.95
N LEU A 136 -32.03 23.16 -15.15
CA LEU A 136 -31.84 22.40 -16.39
C LEU A 136 -33.16 22.09 -17.08
N LYS A 137 -33.15 22.06 -18.41
CA LYS A 137 -34.28 21.53 -19.20
C LYS A 137 -34.34 20.01 -19.08
N LYS A 138 -35.49 19.38 -19.36
CA LYS A 138 -35.69 17.92 -19.26
C LYS A 138 -34.55 17.12 -19.92
N LYS A 139 -34.23 17.42 -21.19
CA LYS A 139 -33.12 16.77 -21.92
C LYS A 139 -31.74 17.01 -21.29
N GLU A 140 -31.51 18.15 -20.65
CA GLU A 140 -30.26 18.45 -19.95
C GLU A 140 -30.16 17.67 -18.63
N LYS A 141 -31.27 17.51 -17.90
CA LYS A 141 -31.38 16.66 -16.70
C LYS A 141 -31.08 15.19 -17.05
N ASP A 142 -31.70 14.67 -18.10
CA ASP A 142 -31.53 13.27 -18.51
C ASP A 142 -30.08 12.95 -18.89
N VAL A 143 -29.41 13.86 -19.62
CA VAL A 143 -27.98 13.74 -19.93
C VAL A 143 -27.12 13.78 -18.66
N LEU A 144 -27.39 14.72 -17.75
CA LEU A 144 -26.63 14.83 -16.50
C LEU A 144 -26.79 13.58 -15.62
N CYS A 145 -28.00 13.05 -15.49
CA CYS A 145 -28.28 11.84 -14.71
C CYS A 145 -27.52 10.62 -15.23
N PHE A 146 -27.52 10.37 -16.55
CA PHE A 146 -26.78 9.25 -17.10
C PHE A 146 -25.26 9.39 -16.95
N LEU A 147 -24.73 10.60 -17.15
CA LEU A 147 -23.31 10.86 -16.91
C LEU A 147 -22.93 10.70 -15.43
N TYR A 148 -23.81 11.13 -14.52
CA TYR A 148 -23.61 10.97 -13.07
C TYR A 148 -23.61 9.49 -12.64
N GLN A 149 -24.39 8.64 -13.31
CA GLN A 149 -24.39 7.19 -13.14
C GLN A 149 -23.13 6.51 -13.72
N GLY A 150 -22.19 7.27 -14.29
CA GLY A 150 -20.93 6.76 -14.82
C GLY A 150 -20.97 6.30 -16.28
N LEU A 151 -22.04 6.60 -17.03
CA LEU A 151 -22.10 6.23 -18.44
C LEU A 151 -21.15 7.08 -19.29
N SER A 152 -20.60 6.47 -20.34
CA SER A 152 -19.89 7.19 -21.38
C SER A 152 -20.84 8.05 -22.22
N LEU A 153 -20.27 9.03 -22.94
CA LEU A 153 -21.02 9.86 -23.88
C LEU A 153 -21.73 9.03 -24.97
N ARG A 154 -21.11 7.93 -25.41
CA ARG A 154 -21.69 7.04 -26.44
C ARG A 154 -22.86 6.22 -25.91
N GLU A 155 -22.76 5.71 -24.68
CA GLU A 155 -23.84 4.97 -24.04
C GLU A 155 -25.02 5.87 -23.69
N THR A 156 -24.74 7.09 -23.21
CA THR A 156 -25.74 8.12 -22.96
C THR A 156 -26.48 8.49 -24.24
N ALA A 157 -25.74 8.69 -25.34
CA ALA A 157 -26.30 8.97 -26.66
C ALA A 157 -27.23 7.84 -27.14
N ARG A 158 -26.80 6.58 -26.98
CA ARG A 158 -27.59 5.40 -27.32
C ARG A 158 -28.89 5.32 -26.48
N ARG A 159 -28.82 5.56 -25.16
CA ARG A 159 -29.99 5.53 -24.27
C ARG A 159 -30.99 6.65 -24.55
N LEU A 160 -30.52 7.82 -24.98
CA LEU A 160 -31.36 8.99 -25.26
C LEU A 160 -31.85 9.06 -26.71
N GLY A 161 -31.46 8.13 -27.58
CA GLY A 161 -31.76 8.21 -29.01
C GLY A 161 -31.13 9.44 -29.67
N MET A 162 -29.94 9.85 -29.23
CA MET A 162 -29.23 11.05 -29.69
C MET A 162 -27.90 10.70 -30.35
N SER A 163 -27.30 11.64 -31.07
CA SER A 163 -25.92 11.51 -31.54
C SER A 163 -24.93 11.79 -30.42
N HIS A 164 -23.76 11.13 -30.46
CA HIS A 164 -22.64 11.37 -29.54
C HIS A 164 -22.27 12.86 -29.45
N VAL A 165 -22.22 13.54 -30.61
CA VAL A 165 -21.93 14.98 -30.69
C VAL A 165 -23.04 15.82 -30.04
N GLY A 166 -24.30 15.38 -30.13
CA GLY A 166 -25.43 16.03 -29.45
C GLY A 166 -25.30 16.00 -27.93
N VAL A 167 -24.92 14.85 -27.36
CA VAL A 167 -24.66 14.72 -25.91
C VAL A 167 -23.47 15.58 -25.49
N LEU A 168 -22.39 15.61 -26.29
CA LEU A 168 -21.22 16.46 -26.02
C LEU A 168 -21.59 17.95 -25.98
N LYS A 169 -22.41 18.42 -26.93
CA LYS A 169 -22.89 19.82 -26.96
C LYS A 169 -23.73 20.16 -25.72
N ILE A 170 -24.61 19.24 -25.29
CA ILE A 170 -25.42 19.42 -24.08
C ILE A 170 -24.52 19.47 -22.84
N LYS A 171 -23.56 18.55 -22.69
CA LYS A 171 -22.57 18.57 -21.59
C LYS A 171 -21.84 19.91 -21.54
N LYS A 172 -21.31 20.38 -22.67
CA LYS A 172 -20.59 21.67 -22.75
C LYS A 172 -21.50 22.85 -22.36
N LYS A 173 -22.75 22.84 -22.79
CA LYS A 173 -23.74 23.87 -22.44
C LYS A 173 -24.04 23.90 -20.95
N ILE A 174 -24.23 22.73 -20.31
CA ILE A 174 -24.41 22.61 -18.86
C ILE A 174 -23.18 23.17 -18.15
N SER A 175 -21.98 22.74 -18.54
CA SER A 175 -20.73 23.24 -17.95
C SER A 175 -20.60 24.75 -18.04
N LEU A 176 -20.88 25.37 -19.20
CA LEU A 176 -20.81 26.82 -19.36
C LEU A 176 -21.82 27.57 -18.49
N LYS A 177 -23.05 27.05 -18.38
CA LYS A 177 -24.13 27.68 -17.59
C LYS A 177 -23.79 27.74 -16.09
N TYR A 178 -23.10 26.73 -15.59
CA TYR A 178 -22.79 26.58 -14.16
C TYR A 178 -21.38 27.03 -13.80
N ALA A 179 -20.43 27.02 -14.75
CA ALA A 179 -19.12 27.64 -14.58
C ALA A 179 -19.25 29.14 -14.27
N ALA A 180 -20.12 29.86 -14.97
CA ALA A 180 -20.37 31.28 -14.74
C ALA A 180 -21.01 31.60 -13.38
N LYS A 181 -21.64 30.60 -12.73
CA LYS A 181 -22.45 30.80 -11.52
C LYS A 181 -21.75 30.42 -10.22
N TYR A 182 -20.85 29.42 -10.24
CA TYR A 182 -20.23 28.89 -9.02
C TYR A 182 -18.69 28.96 -9.00
N TYR A 183 -18.05 29.34 -10.11
CA TYR A 183 -16.57 29.39 -10.22
C TYR A 183 -16.06 30.79 -10.60
N ARG A 184 -16.53 31.83 -9.91
CA ARG A 184 -15.89 33.16 -9.92
C ARG A 184 -14.79 33.23 -8.87
#